data_AF-A0A534WBE6-F1
#
_entry.id   AF-A0A534WBE6-F1
#
_cell.length_a   1.000
_cell.length_b   1.000
_cell.length_c   1.000
_cell.angle_alpha   90.00
_cell.angle_beta   90.00
_cell.angle_gamma   90.00
#
_symmetry.space_group_name_H-M   'P 1'
#
loop_
_entity.id
_entity.type
_entity.pdbx_description
1 polymer ?
#
loop_
_entity_poly.entity_id
_entity_poly.type
_entity_poly.pdbx_seq_one_letter_code
_entity_poly.pdbx_strand_id
1 'polypeptide(L)'
;MGRRIVRRLALAAVCLAALAACVVNLSFDMDQPGIPLATSAAGAASTSTLVDLGNSNDIRTHRNDIRSLDLESVDVTITEVKPGNVAGNLAGTLTLRKDLGDPSTEVKVGDLQNFPVLPQSTKRIKGNPAVDAFLLERLHDGGKFYAIISGTTDGATDIVLDVLLHASMGYETGLF
;
A
#
# COMPACT_ATOMS: atom_id res chain seq x y z
N MET A 1 -35.45 -29.60 -49.94
CA MET A 1 -35.07 -28.31 -49.31
C MET A 1 -35.19 -28.45 -47.80
N GLY A 2 -34.22 -27.97 -47.01
CA GLY A 2 -34.37 -27.90 -45.54
C GLY A 2 -33.32 -28.67 -44.75
N ARG A 3 -32.04 -28.30 -44.86
CA ARG A 3 -30.98 -28.81 -43.96
C ARG A 3 -29.76 -27.86 -43.92
N ARG A 4 -29.98 -26.57 -43.66
CA ARG A 4 -28.88 -25.57 -43.51
C ARG A 4 -29.12 -24.49 -42.45
N ILE A 5 -30.03 -24.68 -41.49
CA ILE A 5 -30.36 -23.62 -40.51
C ILE A 5 -29.76 -23.89 -39.12
N VAL A 6 -29.28 -25.10 -38.82
CA VAL A 6 -28.89 -25.45 -37.43
C VAL A 6 -27.45 -25.06 -37.06
N ARG A 7 -26.58 -24.74 -38.03
CA ARG A 7 -25.16 -24.46 -37.73
C ARG A 7 -24.83 -23.01 -37.32
N ARG A 8 -25.78 -22.07 -37.41
CA ARG A 8 -25.54 -20.65 -37.05
C ARG A 8 -25.89 -20.29 -35.60
N LEU A 9 -26.59 -21.16 -34.88
CA LEU A 9 -26.98 -20.89 -33.48
C LEU A 9 -25.95 -21.33 -32.44
N ALA A 10 -25.03 -22.23 -32.78
CA ALA A 10 -24.00 -22.68 -31.84
C ALA A 10 -22.85 -21.65 -31.67
N LEU A 11 -22.57 -20.83 -32.68
CA LEU A 11 -21.48 -19.83 -32.61
C LEU A 11 -21.88 -18.58 -31.79
N ALA A 12 -23.17 -18.26 -31.75
CA ALA A 12 -23.68 -17.12 -30.97
C ALA A 12 -23.64 -17.39 -29.45
N ALA A 13 -23.83 -18.64 -29.03
CA ALA A 13 -23.76 -19.02 -27.62
C ALA A 13 -22.33 -19.01 -27.06
N VAL A 14 -21.31 -19.33 -27.88
CA VAL A 14 -19.90 -19.29 -27.47
C VAL A 14 -19.37 -17.85 -27.35
N CYS A 15 -19.85 -16.93 -28.19
CA CYS A 15 -19.51 -15.51 -28.06
C CYS A 15 -20.19 -14.81 -26.88
N LEU A 16 -21.38 -15.26 -26.43
CA LEU A 16 -21.99 -14.75 -25.19
C LEU A 16 -21.34 -15.31 -23.92
N ALA A 17 -20.73 -16.50 -23.97
CA ALA A 17 -19.99 -17.08 -22.84
C ALA A 17 -18.58 -16.48 -22.65
N ALA A 18 -18.08 -15.70 -23.62
CA ALA A 18 -16.79 -15.02 -23.56
C ALA A 18 -16.86 -13.60 -22.95
N LEU A 19 -18.03 -13.17 -22.46
CA LEU A 19 -18.17 -12.02 -21.55
C LEU A 19 -17.92 -12.43 -20.08
N ALA A 20 -17.21 -13.53 -19.86
CA ALA A 20 -16.82 -14.00 -18.54
C ALA A 20 -15.81 -13.01 -17.91
N ALA A 21 -16.34 -12.19 -16.99
CA ALA A 21 -15.62 -11.40 -15.99
C ALA A 21 -14.36 -10.67 -16.50
N CYS A 22 -14.55 -9.50 -17.13
CA CYS A 22 -13.45 -8.56 -17.29
C CYS A 22 -13.04 -8.04 -15.90
N VAL A 23 -11.97 -8.61 -15.32
CA VAL A 23 -11.28 -8.02 -14.18
C VAL A 23 -10.55 -6.78 -14.68
N VAL A 24 -10.95 -5.62 -14.18
CA VAL A 24 -10.24 -4.36 -14.45
C VAL A 24 -9.15 -4.21 -13.40
N ASN A 25 -7.91 -4.03 -13.87
CA ASN A 25 -6.80 -3.65 -13.00
C ASN A 25 -6.65 -2.13 -13.00
N LEU A 26 -6.71 -1.53 -11.83
CA LEU A 26 -6.57 -0.10 -11.62
C LEU A 26 -5.41 0.15 -10.65
N SER A 27 -4.39 0.88 -11.09
CA SER A 27 -3.31 1.35 -10.23
C SER A 27 -3.68 2.70 -9.60
N PHE A 28 -3.34 2.88 -8.34
CA PHE A 28 -3.63 4.08 -7.57
C PHE A 28 -2.58 4.29 -6.48
N ASP A 29 -2.46 5.54 -6.04
CA ASP A 29 -1.50 5.96 -5.03
C ASP A 29 -2.22 6.38 -3.74
N MET A 30 -1.64 6.03 -2.60
CA MET A 30 -2.09 6.48 -1.28
C MET A 30 -0.97 7.24 -0.62
N ASP A 31 -1.15 8.56 -0.57
CA ASP A 31 -0.18 9.48 0.02
C ASP A 31 -0.43 9.67 1.51
N GLN A 32 0.63 9.60 2.31
CA GLN A 32 0.66 9.83 3.75
C GLN A 32 1.74 10.87 4.07
N PRO A 33 1.45 12.17 3.90
CA PRO A 33 2.45 13.20 4.05
C PRO A 33 2.62 13.63 5.51
N GLY A 34 3.77 14.23 5.81
CA GLY A 34 3.94 15.04 7.02
C GLY A 34 4.13 14.25 8.31
N ILE A 35 4.69 13.04 8.25
CA ILE A 35 4.88 12.15 9.41
C ILE A 35 6.13 12.59 10.19
N PRO A 36 6.00 13.13 11.41
CA PRO A 36 7.16 13.57 12.17
C PRO A 36 7.90 12.37 12.79
N LEU A 37 9.23 12.42 12.77
CA LEU A 37 10.10 11.54 13.54
C LEU A 37 11.09 12.40 14.32
N ALA A 38 10.92 12.44 15.64
CA ALA A 38 11.76 13.24 16.53
C ALA A 38 12.31 12.41 17.70
N THR A 39 13.62 12.50 17.94
CA THR A 39 14.33 11.90 19.07
C THR A 39 15.35 12.88 19.63
N SER A 40 15.50 12.90 20.96
CA SER A 40 16.43 13.83 21.63
C SER A 40 17.90 13.39 21.59
N ALA A 41 18.17 12.15 21.19
CA ALA A 41 19.50 11.55 21.15
C ALA A 41 19.54 10.40 20.13
N ALA A 42 20.75 9.91 19.85
CA ALA A 42 20.95 8.66 19.13
C ALA A 42 20.27 7.49 19.85
N GLY A 43 19.74 6.52 19.10
CA GLY A 43 19.09 5.35 19.65
C GLY A 43 17.77 5.02 18.96
N ALA A 44 16.86 4.37 19.69
CA ALA A 44 15.59 3.91 19.15
C ALA A 44 14.70 5.08 18.72
N ALA A 45 14.11 4.95 17.53
CA ALA A 45 13.22 5.92 16.94
C ALA A 45 12.02 5.18 16.35
N SER A 46 10.81 5.70 16.57
CA SER A 46 9.61 5.16 15.94
C SER A 46 8.54 6.23 15.76
N THR A 47 7.80 6.13 14.67
CA THR A 47 6.62 6.92 14.37
C THR A 47 5.59 6.07 13.65
N SER A 48 4.33 6.46 13.71
CA SER A 48 3.23 5.73 13.08
C SER A 48 2.20 6.70 12.52
N THR A 49 1.62 6.36 11.39
CA THR A 49 0.48 7.08 10.81
C THR A 49 -0.69 6.13 10.56
N LEU A 50 -1.91 6.64 10.68
CA LEU A 50 -3.13 5.91 10.32
C LEU A 50 -3.36 6.01 8.81
N VAL A 51 -3.39 4.87 8.14
CA VAL A 51 -3.77 4.75 6.74
C VAL A 51 -5.22 4.29 6.67
N ASP A 52 -6.01 4.98 5.84
CA ASP A 52 -7.42 4.65 5.58
C ASP A 52 -7.63 4.43 4.09
N LEU A 53 -7.76 3.17 3.68
CA LEU A 53 -8.08 2.76 2.31
C LEU A 53 -9.40 3.39 1.82
N GLY A 54 -10.34 3.66 2.73
CA GLY A 54 -11.63 4.26 2.41
C GLY A 54 -11.54 5.72 1.95
N ASN A 55 -10.42 6.39 2.17
CA ASN A 55 -10.19 7.75 1.65
C ASN A 55 -9.88 7.75 0.15
N SER A 56 -9.46 6.63 -0.43
CA SER A 56 -9.30 6.50 -1.88
C SER A 56 -10.67 6.40 -2.56
N ASN A 57 -10.94 7.34 -3.48
CA ASN A 57 -12.19 7.32 -4.23
C ASN A 57 -12.33 6.07 -5.09
N ASP A 58 -11.22 5.55 -5.61
CA ASP A 58 -11.15 4.35 -6.42
C ASP A 58 -11.55 3.13 -5.60
N ILE A 59 -10.99 3.00 -4.40
CA ILE A 59 -11.33 1.92 -3.46
C ILE A 59 -12.80 2.02 -3.07
N ARG A 60 -13.29 3.21 -2.75
CA ARG A 60 -14.67 3.41 -2.33
C ARG A 60 -15.68 3.06 -3.42
N THR A 61 -15.36 3.36 -4.68
CA THR A 61 -16.24 3.12 -5.83
C THR A 61 -16.39 1.63 -6.15
N HIS A 62 -15.32 0.86 -5.99
CA HIS A 62 -15.29 -0.56 -6.36
C HIS A 62 -15.26 -1.53 -5.18
N ARG A 63 -15.43 -1.03 -3.94
CA ARG A 63 -15.17 -1.76 -2.70
C ARG A 63 -15.74 -3.18 -2.64
N ASN A 64 -16.98 -3.38 -3.10
CA ASN A 64 -17.67 -4.67 -3.03
C ASN A 64 -17.20 -5.66 -4.12
N ASP A 65 -16.58 -5.14 -5.18
CA ASP A 65 -16.20 -5.89 -6.36
C ASP A 65 -14.68 -6.13 -6.42
N ILE A 66 -13.90 -5.55 -5.51
CA ILE A 66 -12.45 -5.79 -5.40
C ILE A 66 -12.20 -7.25 -5.03
N ARG A 67 -11.37 -7.90 -5.85
CA ARG A 67 -10.94 -9.31 -5.72
C ARG A 67 -9.46 -9.44 -5.38
N SER A 68 -8.65 -8.47 -5.79
CA SER A 68 -7.23 -8.40 -5.44
C SER A 68 -6.84 -6.98 -5.11
N LEU A 69 -5.88 -6.84 -4.20
CA LEU A 69 -5.23 -5.60 -3.84
C LEU A 69 -3.75 -5.90 -3.64
N ASP A 70 -2.93 -5.44 -4.57
CA ASP A 70 -1.52 -5.76 -4.66
C ASP A 70 -0.72 -4.47 -4.44
N LEU A 71 0.17 -4.47 -3.45
CA LEU A 71 1.10 -3.38 -3.24
C LEU A 71 2.26 -3.53 -4.22
N GLU A 72 2.43 -2.59 -5.13
CA GLU A 72 3.54 -2.61 -6.08
C GLU A 72 4.83 -2.15 -5.40
N SER A 73 4.77 -1.01 -4.70
CA SER A 73 5.89 -0.46 -3.96
C SER A 73 5.46 0.58 -2.94
N VAL A 74 6.36 0.91 -2.03
CA VAL A 74 6.24 2.04 -1.10
C VAL A 74 7.46 2.92 -1.23
N ASP A 75 7.24 4.21 -1.40
CA ASP A 75 8.28 5.22 -1.33
C ASP A 75 8.22 5.90 0.03
N VAL A 76 9.31 5.81 0.79
CA VAL A 76 9.51 6.57 2.02
C VAL A 76 10.47 7.72 1.69
N THR A 77 10.01 8.95 1.82
CA THR A 77 10.77 10.16 1.47
C THR A 77 10.95 11.05 2.68
N ILE A 78 12.17 11.51 2.93
CA ILE A 78 12.41 12.58 3.92
C ILE A 78 12.09 13.90 3.23
N THR A 79 11.01 14.56 3.61
CA THR A 79 10.59 15.83 2.99
C THR A 79 11.23 17.04 3.65
N GLU A 80 11.45 16.97 4.96
CA GLU A 80 12.07 18.04 5.74
C GLU A 80 13.07 17.48 6.76
N VAL A 81 14.19 18.19 6.95
CA VAL A 81 15.13 17.99 8.06
C VAL A 81 15.19 19.28 8.85
N LYS A 82 14.76 19.25 10.11
CA LYS A 82 14.61 20.47 10.91
C LYS A 82 15.95 20.97 11.48
N PRO A 83 16.06 22.29 11.77
CA PRO A 83 17.23 22.83 12.45
C PRO A 83 17.49 22.13 13.78
N GLY A 84 18.73 21.68 13.99
CA GLY A 84 19.12 20.95 15.20
C GLY A 84 19.11 19.42 15.06
N ASN A 85 18.68 18.87 13.92
CA ASN A 85 18.91 17.47 13.58
C ASN A 85 20.42 17.19 13.49
N VAL A 86 20.88 16.15 14.20
CA VAL A 86 22.28 15.70 14.22
C VAL A 86 22.44 14.33 13.57
N ALA A 87 21.36 13.55 13.45
CA ALA A 87 21.39 12.25 12.80
C ALA A 87 21.75 12.37 11.32
N GLY A 88 22.73 11.57 10.88
CA GLY A 88 23.10 11.42 9.47
C GLY A 88 22.45 10.20 8.82
N ASN A 89 22.01 9.23 9.61
CA ASN A 89 21.50 7.97 9.11
C ASN A 89 20.35 7.41 9.96
N LEU A 90 19.34 6.88 9.28
CA LEU A 90 18.27 6.09 9.86
C LEU A 90 18.43 4.62 9.40
N ALA A 91 18.40 3.68 10.34
CA ALA A 91 18.39 2.26 10.05
C ALA A 91 17.15 1.64 10.70
N GLY A 92 16.24 1.10 9.91
CA GLY A 92 14.97 0.63 10.45
C GLY A 92 14.15 -0.24 9.51
N THR A 93 12.86 -0.31 9.80
CA THR A 93 11.86 -1.08 9.09
C THR A 93 10.59 -0.28 8.91
N LEU A 94 9.93 -0.47 7.77
CA LEU A 94 8.53 -0.12 7.59
C LEU A 94 7.68 -1.37 7.81
N THR A 95 6.67 -1.24 8.66
CA THR A 95 5.73 -2.31 9.00
C THR A 95 4.29 -1.79 8.92
N LEU A 96 3.34 -2.68 8.64
CA LEU A 96 1.91 -2.41 8.73
C LEU A 96 1.33 -3.14 9.93
N ARG A 97 0.38 -2.53 10.63
CA ARG A 97 -0.27 -3.14 11.80
C ARG A 97 -1.75 -2.79 11.85
N LYS A 98 -2.59 -3.73 12.28
CA LYS A 98 -4.05 -3.52 12.37
C LYS A 98 -4.38 -2.50 13.46
N ASP A 99 -3.81 -2.71 14.64
CA ASP A 99 -3.99 -1.90 15.84
C ASP A 99 -2.62 -1.71 16.51
N LEU A 100 -2.31 -0.49 16.94
CA LEU A 100 -1.08 -0.18 17.67
C LEU A 100 -0.93 -1.00 18.96
N GLY A 101 -2.03 -1.38 19.61
CA GLY A 101 -2.06 -2.16 20.85
C GLY A 101 -1.80 -3.66 20.67
N ASP A 102 -1.83 -4.18 19.45
CA ASP A 102 -1.63 -5.60 19.16
C ASP A 102 -0.46 -5.84 18.18
N PRO A 103 0.77 -6.03 18.70
CA PRO A 103 1.96 -6.26 17.88
C PRO A 103 1.95 -7.60 17.15
N SER A 104 1.06 -8.54 17.49
CA SER A 104 0.98 -9.84 16.79
C SER A 104 0.44 -9.72 15.35
N THR A 105 -0.18 -8.57 15.03
CA THR A 105 -0.76 -8.27 13.72
C THR A 105 0.20 -7.54 12.79
N GLU A 106 1.45 -7.37 13.20
CA GLU A 106 2.45 -6.65 12.43
C GLU A 106 2.93 -7.46 11.22
N VAL A 107 2.95 -6.80 10.07
CA VAL A 107 3.46 -7.33 8.81
C VAL A 107 4.57 -6.43 8.31
N LYS A 108 5.76 -7.00 8.08
CA LYS A 108 6.90 -6.27 7.57
C LYS A 108 6.73 -5.94 6.08
N VAL A 109 6.86 -4.66 5.74
CA VAL A 109 6.90 -4.20 4.34
C VAL A 109 8.32 -4.32 3.81
N GLY A 110 9.30 -3.80 4.54
CA GLY A 110 10.71 -3.89 4.17
C GLY A 110 11.63 -3.09 5.09
N ASP A 111 12.92 -3.12 4.76
CA ASP A 111 13.96 -2.47 5.54
C ASP A 111 14.37 -1.11 4.96
N LEU A 112 14.56 -0.14 5.86
CA LEU A 112 15.13 1.18 5.62
C LEU A 112 16.58 1.17 6.10
N GLN A 113 17.42 0.28 5.55
CA GLN A 113 18.84 0.23 5.91
C GLN A 113 19.61 1.37 5.27
N ASN A 114 20.50 1.99 6.06
CA ASN A 114 21.38 3.08 5.63
C ASN A 114 20.61 4.19 4.91
N PHE A 115 19.47 4.61 5.46
CA PHE A 115 18.64 5.65 4.87
C PHE A 115 19.22 7.02 5.24
N PRO A 116 19.87 7.75 4.30
CA PRO A 116 20.49 9.02 4.61
C PRO A 116 19.46 10.04 5.08
N VAL A 117 19.79 10.72 6.18
CA VAL A 117 18.95 11.79 6.74
C VAL A 117 19.25 13.10 6.01
N LEU A 118 18.75 13.20 4.78
CA LEU A 118 18.87 14.39 3.94
C LEU A 118 17.52 14.71 3.28
N PRO A 119 17.18 15.99 3.06
CA PRO A 119 15.98 16.36 2.34
C PRO A 119 15.91 15.69 0.97
N GLN A 120 14.70 15.25 0.58
CA GLN A 120 14.40 14.54 -0.66
C GLN A 120 15.11 13.18 -0.81
N SER A 121 15.63 12.61 0.28
CA SER A 121 16.09 11.23 0.27
C SER A 121 14.89 10.30 0.19
N THR A 122 14.80 9.50 -0.86
CA THR A 122 13.72 8.53 -1.06
C THR A 122 14.26 7.10 -1.03
N LYS A 123 13.58 6.24 -0.29
CA LYS A 123 13.80 4.80 -0.30
C LYS A 123 12.55 4.09 -0.83
N ARG A 124 12.69 3.46 -1.99
CA ARG A 124 11.68 2.57 -2.55
C ARG A 124 11.80 1.16 -2.00
N ILE A 125 10.70 0.64 -1.48
CA ILE A 125 10.54 -0.74 -1.00
C ILE A 125 9.57 -1.42 -1.94
N LYS A 126 9.93 -2.59 -2.48
CA LYS A 126 8.99 -3.38 -3.29
C LYS A 126 7.94 -4.00 -2.38
N GLY A 127 6.68 -4.03 -2.85
CA GLY A 127 5.65 -4.78 -2.16
C GLY A 127 5.94 -6.27 -2.17
N ASN A 128 5.19 -7.00 -1.34
CA ASN A 128 5.40 -8.42 -1.14
C ASN A 128 4.07 -9.13 -0.79
N PRO A 129 3.97 -10.45 -1.04
CA PRO A 129 2.71 -11.18 -0.90
C PRO A 129 2.10 -11.15 0.51
N ALA A 130 2.92 -11.01 1.57
CA ALA A 130 2.41 -10.92 2.93
C ALA A 130 1.68 -9.59 3.16
N VAL A 131 2.17 -8.51 2.54
CA VAL A 131 1.51 -7.20 2.58
C VAL A 131 0.24 -7.20 1.74
N ASP A 132 0.24 -7.83 0.57
CA ASP A 132 -0.95 -7.92 -0.28
C ASP A 132 -2.10 -8.62 0.45
N ALA A 133 -1.80 -9.76 1.09
CA ALA A 133 -2.77 -10.48 1.92
C ALA A 133 -3.28 -9.63 3.10
N PHE A 134 -2.40 -8.89 3.75
CA PHE A 134 -2.77 -7.97 4.83
C PHE A 134 -3.71 -6.85 4.33
N LEU A 135 -3.38 -6.20 3.21
CA LEU A 135 -4.15 -5.10 2.66
C LEU A 135 -5.55 -5.56 2.21
N LEU A 136 -5.63 -6.73 1.57
CA LEU A 136 -6.92 -7.33 1.18
C LEU A 136 -7.79 -7.63 2.42
N GLU A 137 -7.19 -8.20 3.47
CA GLU A 137 -7.89 -8.45 4.74
C GLU A 137 -8.41 -7.14 5.34
N ARG A 138 -7.57 -6.09 5.38
CA ARG A 138 -7.95 -4.78 5.90
C ARG A 138 -9.04 -4.12 5.09
N LEU A 139 -9.03 -4.25 3.76
CA LEU A 139 -10.07 -3.71 2.89
C LEU A 139 -11.46 -4.22 3.27
N HIS A 140 -11.56 -5.53 3.56
CA HIS A 140 -12.79 -6.16 4.04
C HIS A 140 -13.13 -5.79 5.49
N ASP A 141 -12.13 -5.55 6.33
CA ASP A 141 -12.26 -5.19 7.75
C ASP A 141 -12.12 -3.67 8.00
N GLY A 142 -12.92 -2.86 7.30
CA GLY A 142 -13.03 -1.42 7.56
C GLY A 142 -12.00 -0.51 6.88
N GLY A 143 -10.92 -1.06 6.33
CA GLY A 143 -9.93 -0.35 5.49
C GLY A 143 -8.87 0.42 6.26
N LYS A 144 -8.84 0.32 7.59
CA LYS A 144 -7.93 1.10 8.45
C LYS A 144 -6.81 0.25 9.01
N PHE A 145 -5.60 0.80 9.01
CA PHE A 145 -4.41 0.19 9.60
C PHE A 145 -3.35 1.26 9.85
N TYR A 146 -2.29 0.92 10.56
CA TYR A 146 -1.17 1.80 10.83
C TYR A 146 0.04 1.42 9.98
N ALA A 147 0.68 2.42 9.37
CA ALA A 147 2.03 2.29 8.84
C ALA A 147 3.01 2.78 9.91
N ILE A 148 3.96 1.94 10.29
CA ILE A 148 4.90 2.19 11.39
C ILE A 148 6.31 2.14 10.84
N ILE A 149 7.04 3.24 11.02
CA ILE A 149 8.48 3.32 10.80
C ILE A 149 9.14 3.19 12.16
N SER A 150 10.02 2.21 12.31
CA SER A 150 10.74 1.94 13.55
C SER A 150 12.18 1.55 13.27
N GLY A 151 13.10 1.91 14.16
CA GLY A 151 14.51 1.62 13.97
C GLY A 151 15.41 2.37 14.94
N THR A 152 16.61 2.69 14.47
CA THR A 152 17.63 3.43 15.21
C THR A 152 18.20 4.56 14.39
N THR A 153 18.53 5.67 15.05
CA THR A 153 19.25 6.81 14.47
C THR A 153 20.60 7.01 15.15
N ASP A 154 21.58 7.55 14.44
CA ASP A 154 22.95 7.79 14.90
C ASP A 154 23.15 9.14 15.63
N GLY A 155 22.09 9.93 15.78
CA GLY A 155 22.09 11.22 16.48
C GLY A 155 20.69 11.65 16.88
N ALA A 156 20.58 12.82 17.52
CA ALA A 156 19.27 13.46 17.73
C ALA A 156 18.60 13.70 16.36
N THR A 157 17.35 13.29 16.23
CA THR A 157 16.61 13.32 14.96
C THR A 157 15.45 14.28 15.07
N ASP A 158 15.24 15.11 14.05
CA ASP A 158 14.00 15.89 13.87
C ASP A 158 13.74 16.05 12.38
N ILE A 159 12.92 15.15 11.84
CA ILE A 159 12.62 15.07 10.41
C ILE A 159 11.12 14.89 10.16
N VAL A 160 10.73 15.17 8.93
CA VAL A 160 9.40 14.90 8.39
C VAL A 160 9.51 13.90 7.25
N LEU A 161 8.67 12.87 7.30
CA LEU A 161 8.62 11.77 6.35
C LEU A 161 7.30 11.79 5.59
N ASP A 162 7.34 11.48 4.31
CA ASP A 162 6.17 11.17 3.50
C ASP A 162 6.25 9.70 3.09
N VAL A 163 5.13 9.00 3.18
CA VAL A 163 5.01 7.59 2.78
C VAL A 163 3.97 7.49 1.67
N LEU A 164 4.42 7.13 0.48
CA LEU A 164 3.59 6.97 -0.71
C LEU A 164 3.47 5.48 -1.05
N LEU A 165 2.26 4.94 -0.96
CA LEU A 165 1.98 3.54 -1.30
C LEU A 165 1.44 3.47 -2.73
N HIS A 166 2.14 2.75 -3.59
CA HIS A 166 1.72 2.44 -4.96
C HIS A 166 1.04 1.07 -4.94
N ALA A 167 -0.26 1.03 -5.23
CA ALA A 167 -1.03 -0.20 -5.22
C ALA A 167 -1.81 -0.37 -6.52
N SER A 168 -2.16 -1.62 -6.82
CA SER A 168 -3.11 -1.97 -7.87
C SER A 168 -4.24 -2.80 -7.31
N MET A 169 -5.44 -2.60 -7.82
CA MET A 169 -6.60 -3.41 -7.48
C MET A 169 -7.18 -4.07 -8.72
N GLY A 170 -7.56 -5.34 -8.58
CA GLY A 170 -8.39 -6.05 -9.54
C GLY A 170 -9.84 -6.08 -9.05
N TYR A 171 -10.79 -5.58 -9.83
CA TYR A 171 -12.22 -5.67 -9.52
C TYR A 171 -13.04 -6.21 -10.68
N GLU A 172 -14.11 -6.93 -10.36
CA GLU A 172 -15.06 -7.45 -11.36
C GLU A 172 -16.03 -6.34 -11.78
N THR A 173 -16.18 -6.10 -13.08
CA THR A 173 -17.11 -5.08 -13.58
C THR A 173 -18.56 -5.54 -13.67
N GLY A 174 -18.88 -6.76 -13.22
CA GLY A 174 -20.25 -7.25 -13.04
C GLY A 174 -21.23 -6.84 -14.16
N LEU A 175 -20.91 -7.10 -15.43
CA LEU A 175 -21.90 -6.99 -16.50
C LEU A 175 -22.86 -8.18 -16.41
N PHE A 176 -23.97 -8.00 -15.69
CA PHE A 176 -25.16 -8.85 -15.77
C PHE A 176 -26.35 -8.04 -16.27
#